data_AF-A0A816MC63-F1
#
_entry.id   AF-A0A816MC63-F1
#
_cell.length_a   1.000
_cell.length_b   1.000
_cell.length_c   1.000
_cell.angle_alpha   90.00
_cell.angle_beta   90.00
_cell.angle_gamma   90.00
#
_symmetry.space_group_name_H-M   'P 1'
#
loop_
_entity.id
_entity.type
_entity.pdbx_description
1 polymer ?
#
loop_
_entity_poly.entity_id
_entity_poly.type
_entity_poly.pdbx_seq_one_letter_code
_entity_poly.pdbx_strand_id
1 'polypeptide(L)'
;MSSSIYEIFHYTPPVVNQCPSIDSNGNSSYFNASLNSLQPFVPCQLHNITENYTNHVQLVDSNYLMRAPTHFDCYILLFFARWCHFSVRFAPSFNALPRSFPGLDIVAYDVSKSLRYMTYFGTNAVPSVFILRKNKLLARLNSTSDIEILLSLIESTLRLNRTNNLTIEDDDRLGPVTTLFEPSFDYALLFSWLFVGLFIYYYAEKYNLIAIIRHRFSRQN
;
A
#
# COMPACT_ATOMS: atom_id res chain seq x y z
N MET A 1 42.00 -6.83 -0.91
CA MET A 1 40.66 -7.22 -1.40
C MET A 1 39.66 -6.40 -0.62
N SER A 2 39.21 -5.29 -1.22
CA SER A 2 38.49 -4.19 -0.56
C SER A 2 37.14 -3.96 -1.21
N SER A 3 36.12 -3.76 -0.39
CA SER A 3 34.84 -3.06 -0.65
C SER A 3 33.88 -3.74 -1.65
N SER A 4 32.55 -3.80 -1.49
CA SER A 4 31.60 -3.05 -0.67
C SER A 4 30.30 -3.89 -0.57
N ILE A 5 29.87 -4.26 0.64
CA ILE A 5 28.53 -4.88 0.90
C ILE A 5 27.58 -3.83 1.54
N TYR A 6 28.01 -2.58 1.62
CA TYR A 6 27.26 -1.51 2.28
C TYR A 6 27.07 -0.31 1.34
N GLU A 7 26.44 -0.50 0.19
CA GLU A 7 25.60 0.57 -0.36
C GLU A 7 24.18 0.35 0.14
N ILE A 8 23.97 0.84 1.37
CA ILE A 8 22.65 1.11 1.90
C ILE A 8 22.07 2.17 0.96
N PHE A 9 21.13 1.78 0.10
CA PHE A 9 20.39 2.71 -0.74
C PHE A 9 19.75 3.77 0.16
N HIS A 10 20.36 4.95 0.21
CA HIS A 10 19.86 6.09 0.95
C HIS A 10 18.54 6.52 0.29
N TYR A 11 17.43 6.15 0.91
CA TYR A 11 16.15 6.79 0.64
C TYR A 11 16.27 8.25 1.09
N THR A 12 16.51 9.15 0.15
CA THR A 12 16.26 10.57 0.32
C THR A 12 14.77 10.79 0.07
N PRO A 13 13.97 11.18 1.08
CA PRO A 13 12.58 11.54 0.82
C PRO A 13 12.56 12.65 -0.24
N PRO A 14 11.58 12.66 -1.16
CA PRO A 14 11.39 13.79 -2.05
C PRO A 14 11.23 15.05 -1.18
N VAL A 15 11.90 16.14 -1.56
CA VAL A 15 11.68 17.45 -0.95
C VAL A 15 10.22 17.80 -1.17
N VAL A 16 9.41 17.66 -0.12
CA VAL A 16 8.03 18.16 -0.12
C VAL A 16 8.15 19.67 -0.07
N ASN A 17 8.12 20.32 -1.23
CA ASN A 17 7.80 21.73 -1.25
C ASN A 17 6.41 21.84 -0.64
N GLN A 18 6.29 22.56 0.49
CA GLN A 18 5.00 22.85 1.13
C GLN A 18 3.97 23.20 0.04
N CYS A 19 2.78 22.58 0.10
CA CYS A 19 1.67 23.04 -0.72
C CYS A 19 1.44 24.54 -0.44
N PRO A 20 1.21 25.38 -1.46
CA PRO A 20 0.95 26.80 -1.24
C PRO A 20 -0.29 26.95 -0.38
N SER A 21 -0.16 27.58 0.79
CA SER A 21 -1.30 28.10 1.53
C SER A 21 -1.74 29.40 0.87
N ILE A 22 -2.99 29.46 0.41
CA ILE A 22 -3.61 30.69 -0.09
C ILE A 22 -4.10 31.47 1.14
N ASP A 23 -3.45 32.59 1.42
CA ASP A 23 -3.95 33.55 2.41
C ASP A 23 -5.20 34.24 1.85
N SER A 24 -6.15 34.57 2.73
CA SER A 24 -7.49 35.11 2.41
C SER A 24 -7.53 36.47 1.70
N ASN A 25 -6.37 36.99 1.26
CA ASN A 25 -6.23 38.26 0.54
C ASN A 25 -5.74 38.08 -0.92
N GLY A 26 -5.71 36.86 -1.46
CA GLY A 26 -5.52 36.64 -2.90
C GLY A 26 -4.14 36.99 -3.48
N ASN A 27 -3.14 37.24 -2.63
CA ASN A 27 -1.78 37.54 -3.06
C ASN A 27 -0.84 36.37 -2.74
N SER A 28 -0.42 35.64 -3.77
CA SER A 28 0.62 34.61 -3.68
C SER A 28 1.99 35.28 -3.57
N SER A 29 2.52 35.43 -2.37
CA SER A 29 3.91 35.82 -2.16
C SER A 29 4.86 34.65 -2.47
N TYR A 30 5.93 34.97 -3.22
CA TYR A 30 7.09 34.12 -3.57
C TYR A 30 6.98 33.18 -4.78
N PHE A 31 6.74 33.74 -5.97
CA PHE A 31 7.24 33.18 -7.23
C PHE A 31 8.67 33.70 -7.48
N ASN A 32 9.67 33.15 -6.79
CA ASN A 32 11.10 33.34 -7.11
C ASN A 32 11.97 32.24 -6.46
N ALA A 33 11.43 31.02 -6.37
CA ALA A 33 12.25 29.85 -6.10
C ALA A 33 12.78 29.31 -7.44
N SER A 34 14.07 29.52 -7.66
CA SER A 34 14.91 29.01 -8.75
C SER A 34 14.31 27.86 -9.58
N LEU A 35 14.08 28.13 -10.87
CA LEU A 35 13.79 27.18 -11.94
C LEU A 35 14.99 26.25 -12.25
N ASN A 36 15.67 25.74 -11.21
CA ASN A 36 16.85 24.86 -11.30
C ASN A 36 16.72 23.60 -10.42
N SER A 37 15.59 23.41 -9.71
CA SER A 37 15.35 22.25 -8.85
C SER A 37 14.22 21.32 -9.32
N LEU A 38 13.61 21.60 -10.49
CA LEU A 38 12.74 20.62 -11.13
C LEU A 38 13.63 19.49 -11.63
N GLN A 39 13.60 18.35 -10.94
CA GLN A 39 14.28 17.15 -11.41
C GLN A 39 13.88 16.92 -12.88
N PRO A 40 14.84 16.75 -13.80
CA PRO A 40 14.52 16.55 -15.20
C PRO A 40 13.63 15.31 -15.33
N PHE A 41 12.48 15.49 -16.00
CA PHE A 41 11.62 14.38 -16.35
C PHE A 41 12.40 13.43 -17.26
N VAL A 42 12.55 12.18 -16.84
CA VAL A 42 13.15 11.12 -17.66
C VAL A 42 12.04 10.15 -18.03
N PRO A 43 11.80 9.91 -19.33
CA PRO A 43 10.72 9.04 -19.79
C PRO A 43 10.96 7.60 -19.34
N CYS A 44 9.87 6.88 -19.09
CA CYS A 44 9.88 5.46 -18.77
C CYS A 44 10.09 4.63 -20.04
N GLN A 45 10.87 3.57 -19.93
CA GLN A 45 10.93 2.54 -20.96
C GLN A 45 9.80 1.52 -20.71
N LEU A 46 8.76 1.58 -21.55
CA LEU A 46 7.71 0.56 -21.55
C LEU A 46 8.18 -0.70 -22.27
N HIS A 47 7.69 -1.84 -21.81
CA HIS A 47 7.89 -3.11 -22.49
C HIS A 47 7.07 -3.15 -23.78
N ASN A 48 7.68 -3.67 -24.84
CA ASN A 48 6.95 -4.00 -26.05
C ASN A 48 6.03 -5.19 -25.75
N ILE A 49 4.74 -5.03 -26.05
CA ILE A 49 3.73 -6.08 -25.91
C ILE A 49 4.08 -7.20 -26.89
N THR A 50 4.86 -8.15 -26.41
CA THR A 50 5.20 -9.40 -27.10
C THR A 50 4.45 -10.54 -26.41
N GLU A 51 4.35 -11.71 -27.05
CA GLU A 51 3.60 -12.86 -26.51
C GLU A 51 4.07 -13.31 -25.11
N ASN A 52 5.23 -12.86 -24.64
CA ASN A 52 5.79 -13.19 -23.32
C ASN A 52 5.53 -12.13 -22.22
N TYR A 53 4.88 -11.00 -22.55
CA TYR A 53 4.58 -9.96 -21.55
C TYR A 53 3.22 -10.18 -20.91
N THR A 54 3.19 -10.29 -19.58
CA THR A 54 1.95 -10.48 -18.82
C THR A 54 1.22 -9.15 -18.68
N ASN A 55 0.09 -8.98 -19.38
CA ASN A 55 -0.80 -7.83 -19.22
C ASN A 55 -1.67 -7.91 -17.94
N HIS A 56 -1.11 -8.40 -16.84
CA HIS A 56 -1.80 -8.60 -15.57
C HIS A 56 -0.92 -8.17 -14.40
N VAL A 57 -1.54 -7.91 -13.26
CA VAL A 57 -0.84 -7.54 -12.03
C VAL A 57 0.04 -8.70 -11.54
N GLN A 58 1.32 -8.46 -11.29
CA GLN A 58 2.22 -9.47 -10.77
C GLN A 58 2.29 -9.43 -9.23
N LEU A 59 1.97 -10.54 -8.58
CA LEU A 59 2.18 -10.69 -7.15
C LEU A 59 3.66 -10.93 -6.87
N VAL A 60 4.27 -10.07 -6.06
CA VAL A 60 5.71 -10.11 -5.76
C VAL A 60 5.97 -10.36 -4.29
N ASP A 61 7.07 -11.05 -4.00
CA ASP A 61 7.58 -11.21 -2.64
C ASP A 61 8.60 -10.10 -2.29
N SER A 62 9.09 -10.12 -1.06
CA SER A 62 10.03 -9.11 -0.56
C SER A 62 11.39 -9.19 -1.25
N ASN A 63 11.86 -10.39 -1.62
CA ASN A 63 13.16 -10.58 -2.25
C ASN A 63 13.16 -10.08 -3.69
N TYR A 64 12.08 -10.36 -4.42
CA TYR A 64 11.86 -9.91 -5.79
C TYR A 64 11.71 -8.39 -5.82
N LEU A 65 10.94 -7.82 -4.87
CA LEU A 65 10.73 -6.38 -4.81
C LEU A 65 12.00 -5.61 -4.42
N MET A 66 12.87 -6.17 -3.58
CA MET A 66 14.21 -5.61 -3.32
C MET A 66 15.09 -5.57 -4.60
N ARG A 67 14.83 -6.44 -5.56
CA ARG A 67 15.52 -6.49 -6.87
C ARG A 67 14.73 -5.80 -7.98
N ALA A 68 13.60 -5.16 -7.68
CA ALA A 68 12.78 -4.45 -8.67
C ALA A 68 13.58 -3.51 -9.59
N PRO A 69 14.62 -2.76 -9.13
CA PRO A 69 15.35 -1.85 -10.02
C PRO A 69 16.18 -2.53 -11.12
N THR A 70 16.46 -3.84 -10.98
CA THR A 70 17.14 -4.61 -12.01
C THR A 70 16.17 -5.22 -13.02
N HIS A 71 14.89 -5.33 -12.65
CA HIS A 71 13.85 -5.99 -13.45
C HIS A 71 12.92 -4.98 -14.13
N PHE A 72 12.68 -3.83 -13.51
CA PHE A 72 11.69 -2.84 -13.93
C PHE A 72 12.32 -1.46 -14.06
N ASP A 73 12.06 -0.77 -15.17
CA ASP A 73 12.44 0.63 -15.32
C ASP A 73 11.46 1.52 -14.57
N CYS A 74 10.19 1.55 -15.00
CA CYS A 74 9.09 2.18 -14.29
C CYS A 74 8.02 1.17 -13.93
N TYR A 75 7.53 1.22 -12.70
CA TYR A 75 6.52 0.29 -12.22
C TYR A 75 5.58 0.94 -11.21
N ILE A 76 4.36 0.41 -11.15
CA ILE A 76 3.37 0.75 -10.13
C ILE A 76 3.37 -0.34 -9.08
N LEU A 77 3.57 0.04 -7.82
CA LEU A 77 3.57 -0.86 -6.68
C LEU A 77 2.34 -0.62 -5.80
N LEU A 78 1.53 -1.65 -5.61
CA LEU A 78 0.48 -1.69 -4.60
C LEU A 78 0.93 -2.48 -3.37
N PHE A 79 0.85 -1.85 -2.20
CA PHE A 79 0.84 -2.57 -0.92
C PHE A 79 -0.60 -2.87 -0.52
N PHE A 80 -0.93 -4.15 -0.34
CA PHE A 80 -2.26 -4.60 0.04
C PHE A 80 -2.21 -5.66 1.13
N ALA A 81 -3.34 -5.91 1.79
CA ALA A 81 -3.51 -7.02 2.72
C ALA A 81 -4.83 -7.76 2.47
N ARG A 82 -4.83 -9.08 2.59
CA ARG A 82 -6.04 -9.93 2.39
C ARG A 82 -7.09 -9.76 3.50
N TRP A 83 -6.64 -9.44 4.71
CA TRP A 83 -7.48 -9.19 5.87
C TRP A 83 -8.02 -7.75 5.93
N CYS A 84 -7.71 -6.90 4.94
CA CYS A 84 -8.16 -5.52 4.93
C CYS A 84 -9.33 -5.32 3.95
N HIS A 85 -10.48 -4.92 4.47
CA HIS A 85 -11.68 -4.66 3.67
C HIS A 85 -11.46 -3.58 2.58
N PHE A 86 -10.70 -2.51 2.88
CA PHE A 86 -10.42 -1.45 1.91
C PHE A 86 -9.53 -1.95 0.76
N SER A 87 -8.58 -2.84 1.05
CA SER A 87 -7.71 -3.45 0.02
C SER A 87 -8.53 -4.33 -0.90
N VAL A 88 -9.39 -5.18 -0.34
CA VAL A 88 -10.30 -6.06 -1.08
C VAL A 88 -11.25 -5.25 -1.99
N ARG A 89 -11.80 -4.14 -1.49
CA ARG A 89 -12.68 -3.26 -2.28
C ARG A 89 -11.95 -2.57 -3.43
N PHE A 90 -10.67 -2.26 -3.24
CA PHE A 90 -9.82 -1.60 -4.25
C PHE A 90 -9.22 -2.59 -5.27
N ALA A 91 -9.20 -3.89 -4.98
CA ALA A 91 -8.57 -4.90 -5.82
C ALA A 91 -9.07 -4.94 -7.28
N PRO A 92 -10.39 -4.90 -7.59
CA PRO A 92 -10.86 -4.94 -8.98
C PRO A 92 -10.37 -3.74 -9.79
N SER A 93 -10.43 -2.56 -9.16
CA SER A 93 -9.92 -1.30 -9.72
C SER A 93 -8.43 -1.40 -10.07
N PHE A 94 -7.62 -1.98 -9.18
CA PHE A 94 -6.19 -2.15 -9.43
C PHE A 94 -5.88 -3.23 -10.47
N ASN A 95 -6.62 -4.35 -10.46
CA ASN A 95 -6.45 -5.44 -11.41
C ASN A 95 -6.71 -5.03 -12.87
N ALA A 96 -7.55 -4.02 -13.08
CA ALA A 96 -7.86 -3.47 -14.39
C ALA A 96 -6.74 -2.58 -14.98
N LEU A 97 -5.84 -2.03 -14.15
CA LEU A 97 -4.81 -1.06 -14.59
C LEU A 97 -3.91 -1.53 -15.74
N PRO A 98 -3.42 -2.79 -15.78
CA PRO A 98 -2.57 -3.28 -16.87
C PRO A 98 -3.21 -3.15 -18.25
N ARG A 99 -4.54 -3.18 -18.33
CA ARG A 99 -5.29 -3.03 -19.59
C ARG A 99 -5.29 -1.60 -20.11
N SER A 100 -5.22 -0.62 -19.20
CA SER A 100 -5.14 0.81 -19.56
C SER A 100 -3.73 1.28 -19.89
N PHE A 101 -2.70 0.63 -19.32
CA PHE A 101 -1.29 0.95 -19.53
C PHE A 101 -0.52 -0.32 -19.94
N PRO A 102 -0.71 -0.82 -21.17
CA PRO A 102 -0.01 -2.02 -21.61
C PRO A 102 1.49 -1.75 -21.72
N GLY A 103 2.32 -2.73 -21.32
CA GLY A 103 3.77 -2.59 -21.28
C GLY A 103 4.32 -1.85 -20.04
N LEU A 104 3.46 -1.38 -19.13
CA LEU A 104 3.88 -0.85 -17.82
C LEU A 104 3.86 -1.96 -16.78
N ASP A 105 4.94 -2.07 -16.00
CA ASP A 105 5.05 -3.09 -14.95
C ASP A 105 4.16 -2.72 -13.76
N ILE A 106 3.20 -3.58 -13.44
CA ILE A 106 2.25 -3.36 -12.34
C ILE A 106 2.36 -4.53 -11.37
N VAL A 107 2.81 -4.22 -10.17
CA VAL A 107 3.14 -5.20 -9.14
C VAL A 107 2.35 -4.96 -7.87
N ALA A 108 2.02 -6.04 -7.17
CA ALA A 108 1.32 -6.00 -5.90
C ALA A 108 2.05 -6.84 -4.85
N TYR A 109 2.23 -6.27 -3.67
CA TYR A 109 2.91 -6.88 -2.54
C TYR A 109 1.95 -7.07 -1.36
N ASP A 110 1.84 -8.30 -0.89
CA ASP A 110 1.01 -8.66 0.25
C ASP A 110 1.77 -8.43 1.57
N VAL A 111 1.34 -7.41 2.31
CA VAL A 111 1.98 -7.00 3.56
C VAL A 111 1.72 -7.96 4.71
N SER A 112 0.78 -8.91 4.56
CA SER A 112 0.49 -9.93 5.56
C SER A 112 1.68 -10.85 5.82
N LYS A 113 2.61 -10.98 4.86
CA LYS A 113 3.84 -11.78 5.01
C LYS A 113 4.95 -11.03 5.74
N SER A 114 5.10 -9.74 5.48
CA SER A 114 6.13 -8.91 6.10
C SER A 114 5.83 -7.43 5.88
N LEU A 115 5.75 -6.68 6.98
CA LEU A 115 5.55 -5.23 6.97
C LEU A 115 6.83 -4.45 6.65
N ARG A 116 8.01 -5.10 6.68
CA ARG A 116 9.32 -4.44 6.59
C ARG A 116 9.45 -3.55 5.36
N TYR A 117 8.97 -4.04 4.21
CA TYR A 117 9.06 -3.30 2.95
C TYR A 117 8.06 -2.14 2.91
N MET A 118 6.86 -2.32 3.46
CA MET A 118 5.87 -1.26 3.62
C MET A 118 6.43 -0.11 4.48
N THR A 119 7.03 -0.43 5.64
CA THR A 119 7.67 0.55 6.52
C THR A 119 8.87 1.25 5.86
N TYR A 120 9.65 0.54 5.04
CA TYR A 120 10.75 1.14 4.29
C TYR A 120 10.28 2.24 3.33
N PHE A 121 9.11 2.08 2.71
CA PHE A 121 8.47 3.11 1.88
C PHE A 121 7.75 4.20 2.71
N GLY A 122 7.85 4.17 4.03
CA GLY A 122 7.25 5.16 4.92
C GLY A 122 5.73 5.14 4.92
N THR A 123 5.10 3.99 4.62
CA THR A 123 3.65 3.82 4.73
C THR A 123 3.29 2.82 5.81
N ASN A 124 2.18 3.09 6.49
CA ASN A 124 1.64 2.27 7.57
C ASN A 124 0.19 1.85 7.30
N ALA A 125 -0.31 2.11 6.09
CA ALA A 125 -1.71 1.88 5.73
C ALA A 125 -1.81 1.18 4.37
N VAL A 126 -2.80 0.30 4.25
CA VAL A 126 -3.17 -0.39 3.01
C VAL A 126 -4.63 -0.08 2.66
N PRO A 127 -5.00 0.00 1.36
CA PRO A 127 -4.11 -0.07 0.21
C PRO A 127 -3.26 1.21 0.04
N SER A 128 -2.00 1.06 -0.37
CA SER A 128 -1.14 2.20 -0.75
C SER A 128 -0.51 1.95 -2.12
N VAL A 129 -0.68 2.88 -3.05
CA VAL A 129 -0.14 2.78 -4.41
C VAL A 129 1.00 3.77 -4.62
N PHE A 130 2.09 3.30 -5.25
CA PHE A 130 3.30 4.05 -5.50
C PHE A 130 3.70 3.95 -6.97
N ILE A 131 4.13 5.05 -7.56
CA ILE A 131 4.77 5.08 -8.87
C ILE A 131 6.28 5.22 -8.65
N LEU A 132 7.02 4.27 -9.19
CA LEU A 132 8.44 4.12 -8.96
C LEU A 132 9.19 4.05 -10.28
N ARG A 133 10.41 4.60 -10.31
CA ARG A 133 11.38 4.37 -11.39
C ARG A 133 12.72 3.96 -10.81
N LYS A 134 13.21 2.75 -11.12
CA LYS A 134 14.45 2.20 -10.55
C LYS A 134 14.54 2.39 -9.02
N ASN A 135 13.48 2.02 -8.29
CA ASN A 135 13.25 2.26 -6.85
C ASN A 135 13.11 3.72 -6.39
N LYS A 136 13.26 4.71 -7.26
CA LYS A 136 13.04 6.11 -6.89
C LYS A 136 11.55 6.41 -6.91
N LEU A 137 11.04 6.87 -5.77
CA LEU A 137 9.64 7.30 -5.63
C LEU A 137 9.40 8.53 -6.51
N LEU A 138 8.50 8.40 -7.48
CA LEU A 138 8.05 9.50 -8.33
C LEU A 138 6.81 10.16 -7.74
N ALA A 139 5.82 9.35 -7.37
CA ALA A 139 4.59 9.81 -6.75
C ALA A 139 4.00 8.74 -5.84
N ARG A 140 3.34 9.19 -4.78
CA ARG A 140 2.45 8.37 -3.98
C ARG A 140 1.02 8.70 -4.39
N LEU A 141 0.25 7.67 -4.74
CA LEU A 141 -1.14 7.84 -5.12
C LEU A 141 -1.96 7.91 -3.84
N ASN A 142 -2.79 8.95 -3.74
CA ASN A 142 -3.81 8.95 -2.71
C ASN A 142 -4.79 7.81 -3.02
N SER A 143 -5.16 7.03 -2.01
CA SER A 143 -6.08 5.93 -2.14
C SER A 143 -7.50 6.48 -2.34
N THR A 144 -7.79 6.97 -3.55
CA THR A 144 -9.13 7.37 -3.95
C THR A 144 -9.90 6.14 -4.38
N SER A 145 -11.17 6.04 -3.97
CA SER A 145 -12.07 5.00 -4.48
C SER A 145 -12.44 5.22 -5.95
N ASP A 146 -12.20 6.42 -6.48
CA ASP A 146 -12.43 6.77 -7.86
C ASP A 146 -11.23 6.39 -8.73
N ILE A 147 -11.50 5.55 -9.72
CA ILE A 147 -10.55 5.04 -10.69
C ILE A 147 -10.09 6.11 -11.68
N GLU A 148 -10.95 7.06 -12.05
CA GLU A 148 -10.58 8.08 -13.04
C GLU A 148 -9.53 9.05 -12.48
N ILE A 149 -9.62 9.36 -11.19
CA ILE A 149 -8.60 10.14 -10.48
C ILE A 149 -7.27 9.38 -10.45
N LEU A 150 -7.31 8.07 -10.20
CA LEU A 150 -6.12 7.23 -10.20
C LEU A 150 -5.42 7.25 -11.55
N LEU A 151 -6.18 7.07 -12.63
CA LEU A 151 -5.66 6.98 -13.98
C LEU A 151 -5.09 8.32 -14.46
N SER A 152 -5.79 9.43 -14.22
CA SER A 152 -5.29 10.77 -14.54
C SER A 152 -4.01 11.13 -13.76
N LEU A 153 -3.86 10.64 -12.51
CA LEU A 153 -2.61 10.81 -11.76
C LEU A 153 -1.45 10.00 -12.37
N ILE A 154 -1.73 8.79 -12.86
CA ILE A 154 -0.72 7.97 -13.55
C ILE A 154 -0.29 8.64 -14.86
N GLU A 155 -1.26 9.10 -15.66
CA GLU A 155 -1.02 9.80 -16.93
C GLU A 155 -0.16 11.06 -16.71
N SER A 156 -0.53 11.89 -15.74
CA SER A 156 0.21 13.12 -15.43
C SER A 156 1.60 12.86 -14.85
N THR A 157 1.77 11.82 -14.02
CA THR A 157 3.06 11.47 -13.41
C THR A 157 4.03 10.86 -14.40
N LEU A 158 3.56 9.90 -15.21
CA LEU A 158 4.40 9.16 -16.16
C LEU A 158 4.44 9.79 -17.56
N ARG A 159 3.61 10.80 -17.83
CA ARG A 159 3.37 11.41 -19.15
C ARG A 159 3.02 10.36 -20.21
N LEU A 160 2.16 9.43 -19.83
CA LEU A 160 1.64 8.37 -20.69
C LEU A 160 0.18 8.66 -21.04
N ASN A 161 -0.25 8.18 -22.20
CA ASN A 161 -1.65 8.21 -22.61
C ASN A 161 -2.27 6.84 -22.40
N ARG A 162 -3.49 6.82 -21.87
CA ARG A 162 -4.28 5.60 -21.74
C ARG A 162 -4.65 5.04 -23.11
N THR A 163 -4.69 3.73 -23.24
CA THR A 163 -5.13 3.10 -24.51
C THR A 163 -6.65 3.19 -24.67
N ASN A 164 -7.42 2.92 -23.61
CA ASN A 164 -8.88 2.90 -23.61
C ASN A 164 -9.44 3.42 -22.27
N ASN A 165 -10.69 3.90 -22.28
CA ASN A 165 -11.44 4.20 -21.05
C ASN A 165 -11.64 2.91 -20.24
N LEU A 166 -11.36 2.97 -18.94
CA LEU A 166 -11.30 1.79 -18.09
C LEU A 166 -12.68 1.50 -17.50
N THR A 167 -13.31 0.41 -17.95
CA THR A 167 -14.51 -0.15 -17.34
C THR A 167 -14.15 -1.45 -16.64
N ILE A 168 -14.44 -1.58 -15.34
CA ILE A 168 -14.13 -2.79 -14.56
C ILE A 168 -14.89 -3.98 -15.17
N GLU A 169 -14.15 -5.01 -15.57
CA GLU A 169 -14.68 -6.24 -16.16
C GLU A 169 -14.78 -7.36 -15.09
N ASP A 170 -15.54 -8.42 -15.37
CA ASP A 170 -15.68 -9.53 -14.42
C ASP A 170 -14.35 -10.26 -14.17
N ASP A 171 -13.49 -10.34 -15.20
CA ASP A 171 -12.14 -10.90 -15.08
C ASP A 171 -11.27 -10.09 -14.10
N ASP A 172 -11.46 -8.77 -14.02
CA ASP A 172 -10.74 -7.90 -13.07
C ASP A 172 -11.12 -8.25 -11.61
N ARG A 173 -12.30 -8.82 -11.37
CA ARG A 173 -12.77 -9.27 -10.05
C ARG A 173 -12.16 -10.60 -9.61
N LEU A 174 -11.68 -11.39 -10.55
CA LEU A 174 -10.98 -12.66 -10.33
C LEU A 174 -9.45 -12.51 -10.43
N GLY A 175 -8.97 -11.28 -10.56
CA GLY A 175 -7.55 -10.99 -10.78
C GLY A 175 -6.63 -11.37 -9.60
N PRO A 176 -5.32 -11.19 -9.78
CA PRO A 176 -4.29 -11.69 -8.85
C PRO A 176 -4.37 -11.07 -7.45
N VAL A 177 -4.79 -9.81 -7.35
CA VAL A 177 -5.10 -9.18 -6.06
C VAL A 177 -6.48 -9.67 -5.62
N THR A 178 -6.52 -10.34 -4.48
CA THR A 178 -7.76 -10.97 -3.97
C THR A 178 -8.86 -9.94 -3.72
N THR A 179 -10.06 -10.29 -4.19
CA THR A 179 -11.33 -9.60 -3.89
C THR A 179 -12.08 -10.27 -2.75
N LEU A 180 -11.50 -11.31 -2.13
CA LEU A 180 -12.06 -12.01 -0.99
C LEU A 180 -11.33 -11.58 0.28
N PHE A 181 -12.14 -11.26 1.29
CA PHE A 181 -11.68 -10.94 2.64
C PHE A 181 -11.28 -12.22 3.37
N GLU A 182 -10.00 -12.31 3.75
CA GLU A 182 -9.46 -13.43 4.52
C GLU A 182 -9.23 -12.98 5.97
N PRO A 183 -10.09 -13.36 6.92
CA PRO A 183 -9.93 -12.95 8.31
C PRO A 183 -8.65 -13.56 8.90
N SER A 184 -7.76 -12.72 9.42
CA SER A 184 -6.62 -13.16 10.22
C SER A 184 -7.01 -13.24 11.70
N PHE A 185 -6.72 -14.36 12.36
CA PHE A 185 -6.93 -14.51 13.81
C PHE A 185 -5.69 -14.06 14.59
N ASP A 186 -5.88 -13.11 15.50
CA ASP A 186 -4.82 -12.64 16.40
C ASP A 186 -4.65 -13.55 17.61
N TYR A 187 -3.79 -14.57 17.48
CA TYR A 187 -3.48 -15.52 18.57
C TYR A 187 -2.99 -14.82 19.84
N ALA A 188 -2.24 -13.72 19.70
CA ALA A 188 -1.77 -12.94 20.85
C ALA A 188 -2.92 -12.36 21.69
N LEU A 189 -4.00 -11.93 21.04
CA LEU A 189 -5.19 -11.43 21.71
C LEU A 189 -5.91 -12.57 22.47
N LEU A 190 -6.02 -13.74 21.85
CA LEU A 190 -6.61 -14.93 22.47
C LEU A 190 -5.83 -15.32 23.74
N PHE A 191 -4.50 -15.39 23.66
CA PHE A 191 -3.66 -15.69 24.83
C PHE A 191 -3.78 -14.62 25.92
N SER A 192 -3.86 -13.34 25.54
CA SER A 192 -4.08 -12.24 26.48
C SER A 192 -5.41 -12.39 27.23
N TRP A 193 -6.49 -12.72 26.52
CA TRP A 193 -7.80 -12.99 27.13
C TRP A 193 -7.78 -14.18 28.09
N LEU A 194 -7.13 -15.28 27.71
CA LEU A 194 -6.98 -16.44 28.58
C LEU A 194 -6.18 -16.09 29.84
N PHE A 195 -5.10 -15.34 29.70
CA PHE A 195 -4.28 -14.89 30.82
C PHE A 195 -5.09 -14.00 31.78
N VAL A 196 -5.77 -12.98 31.27
CA VAL A 196 -6.64 -12.11 32.08
C VAL A 196 -7.75 -12.91 32.76
N GLY A 197 -8.39 -13.83 32.04
CA GLY A 197 -9.44 -14.70 32.59
C GLY A 197 -8.94 -15.59 33.73
N LEU A 198 -7.75 -16.18 33.59
CA LEU A 198 -7.12 -16.99 34.64
C LEU A 198 -6.80 -16.17 35.89
N PHE A 199 -6.29 -14.95 35.75
CA PHE A 199 -6.02 -14.08 36.88
C PHE A 199 -7.31 -13.63 37.59
N ILE A 200 -8.34 -13.29 36.82
CA ILE A 200 -9.67 -12.96 37.37
C ILE A 200 -10.21 -14.15 38.16
N TYR A 201 -10.12 -15.36 37.59
CA TYR A 201 -10.56 -16.58 38.25
C TYR A 201 -9.80 -16.84 39.56
N TYR A 202 -8.47 -16.78 39.54
CA TYR A 202 -7.62 -16.97 40.71
C TYR A 202 -7.96 -16.00 41.85
N TYR A 203 -8.14 -14.70 41.53
CA TYR A 203 -8.52 -13.71 42.53
C TYR A 203 -9.96 -13.88 43.02
N ALA A 204 -10.89 -14.25 42.14
CA ALA A 204 -12.28 -14.48 42.50
C ALA A 204 -12.43 -15.66 43.49
N GLU A 205 -11.62 -16.71 43.33
CA GLU A 205 -11.51 -17.82 44.29
C GLU A 205 -10.85 -17.38 45.58
N LYS A 206 -9.66 -16.75 45.51
CA LYS A 206 -8.90 -16.31 46.69
C LYS A 206 -9.68 -15.37 47.61
N TYR A 207 -10.48 -14.46 47.05
CA TYR A 207 -11.29 -13.52 47.83
C TYR A 207 -12.72 -14.01 48.09
N ASN A 208 -13.04 -15.27 47.77
CA ASN A 208 -14.38 -15.85 47.88
C ASN A 208 -15.46 -14.99 47.20
N LEU A 209 -15.07 -14.20 46.18
CA LEU A 209 -15.93 -13.25 45.50
C LEU A 209 -17.09 -13.97 44.81
N ILE A 210 -16.82 -15.18 44.31
CA ILE A 210 -17.81 -16.05 43.66
C ILE A 210 -18.95 -16.43 44.64
N ALA A 211 -18.62 -16.73 45.90
CA ALA A 211 -19.62 -17.05 46.92
C ALA A 211 -20.48 -15.81 47.29
N ILE A 212 -19.86 -14.65 47.39
CA ILE A 212 -20.54 -13.38 47.69
C ILE A 212 -21.48 -12.97 46.56
N ILE A 213 -21.03 -13.08 45.30
CA ILE A 213 -21.85 -12.78 44.12
C ILE A 213 -23.02 -13.74 44.01
N ARG A 214 -22.79 -15.04 44.20
CA ARG A 214 -23.84 -16.08 44.19
C ARG A 214 -24.91 -15.83 45.26
N HIS A 215 -24.50 -15.42 46.47
CA HIS A 215 -25.42 -15.09 47.55
C HIS A 215 -26.26 -13.83 47.24
N ARG A 216 -25.69 -12.81 46.60
CA ARG A 216 -26.47 -11.61 46.22
C ARG A 216 -27.48 -11.90 45.12
N PHE A 217 -27.11 -12.72 44.13
CA PHE A 217 -28.01 -13.09 43.03
C PHE A 217 -29.21 -13.91 43.53
N SER A 218 -28.99 -14.81 44.49
CA SER A 218 -30.05 -15.58 45.14
C SER A 218 -31.00 -14.75 46.04
N ARG A 219 -30.67 -13.50 46.38
CA ARG A 219 -31.57 -12.61 47.12
C ARG A 219 -32.43 -11.71 46.22
N GLN A 220 -32.13 -11.63 44.93
CA GLN A 220 -32.88 -10.80 43.97
C GLN A 220 -33.96 -11.57 43.19
N ASN A 221 -33.94 -12.90 43.23
CA ASN A 221 -35.07 -13.77 42.87
C ASN A 221 -35.83 -14.18 44.13
#